data_AF-A0A668TAC3-F1
#
_entry.id   AF-A0A668TAC3-F1
#
_cell.length_a   1.000
_cell.length_b   1.000
_cell.length_c   1.000
_cell.angle_alpha   90.00
_cell.angle_beta   90.00
_cell.angle_gamma   90.00
#
_symmetry.space_group_name_H-M   'P 1'
#
loop_
_entity.id
_entity.type
_entity.pdbx_description
1 polymer ?
#
loop_
_entity_poly.entity_id
_entity_poly.type
_entity_poly.pdbx_seq_one_letter_code
_entity_poly.pdbx_strand_id
1 'polypeptide(L)'
;MAGYLKALTTVSRSAAAALSQNPAVVSPAAVCQHRLQQRNYATKRIKVDQPVVEMDGDEMTRIIWEFIKEKLILPNVDVELKYFDLGLPYRDQTNDQVTIDSALATMKYNVAVKCATITPDEARVEEFKLKKMWKSPNGTIRNILGGTVFREKIRYFGTLSLFLI
;
A
#
# COMPACT_ATOMS: atom_id res chain seq x y z
N MET A 1 -53.66 32.37 -39.30
CA MET A 1 -52.89 32.39 -40.57
C MET A 1 -52.13 31.08 -40.65
N ALA A 2 -52.70 30.01 -41.21
CA ALA A 2 -52.41 29.52 -42.57
C ALA A 2 -50.89 29.44 -42.81
N GLY A 3 -50.21 28.28 -42.80
CA GLY A 3 -50.44 27.11 -43.63
C GLY A 3 -49.52 27.20 -44.87
N TYR A 4 -48.67 26.19 -45.10
CA TYR A 4 -48.42 25.50 -46.40
C TYR A 4 -47.01 24.87 -46.52
N LEU A 5 -47.04 23.56 -46.81
CA LEU A 5 -45.97 22.71 -47.34
C LEU A 5 -45.53 23.10 -48.76
N LYS A 6 -44.31 22.69 -49.15
CA LYS A 6 -43.88 22.13 -50.46
C LYS A 6 -42.38 21.82 -50.38
N ALA A 7 -41.78 20.85 -51.07
CA ALA A 7 -42.17 19.56 -51.61
C ALA A 7 -40.85 18.88 -52.05
N LEU A 8 -40.85 17.55 -51.98
CA LEU A 8 -39.90 16.55 -52.46
C LEU A 8 -39.20 16.84 -53.81
N THR A 9 -37.96 16.37 -53.97
CA THR A 9 -37.53 15.71 -55.21
C THR A 9 -36.75 14.43 -54.89
N THR A 10 -37.22 13.35 -55.51
CA THR A 10 -36.74 11.97 -55.43
C THR A 10 -36.01 11.67 -56.74
N VAL A 11 -34.81 11.06 -56.72
CA VAL A 11 -34.36 10.21 -57.84
C VAL A 11 -33.56 9.03 -57.29
N SER A 12 -34.14 7.85 -57.44
CA SER A 12 -33.46 6.55 -57.41
C SER A 12 -32.71 6.32 -58.72
N ARG A 13 -31.57 5.63 -58.70
CA ARG A 13 -31.10 4.76 -59.79
C ARG A 13 -30.15 3.68 -59.29
N SER A 14 -30.23 2.54 -59.97
CA SER A 14 -29.95 1.19 -59.52
C SER A 14 -28.59 0.66 -60.02
N ALA A 15 -28.01 -0.26 -59.24
CA ALA A 15 -27.30 -1.51 -59.59
C ALA A 15 -26.09 -1.58 -60.56
N ALA A 16 -25.27 -2.62 -60.29
CA ALA A 16 -24.11 -3.19 -61.01
C ALA A 16 -22.74 -2.53 -60.68
N ALA A 17 -21.65 -3.24 -60.42
CA ALA A 17 -21.28 -4.62 -60.74
C ALA A 17 -20.23 -5.15 -59.74
N ALA A 18 -20.22 -6.48 -59.55
CA ALA A 18 -19.17 -7.20 -58.85
C ALA A 18 -17.95 -7.42 -59.77
N LEU A 19 -16.73 -7.16 -59.26
CA LEU A 19 -15.47 -7.67 -59.84
C LEU A 19 -14.46 -8.05 -58.73
N SER A 20 -14.38 -9.37 -58.54
CA SER A 20 -13.27 -10.25 -58.18
C SER A 20 -11.86 -9.71 -57.83
N GLN A 21 -11.38 -10.18 -56.66
CA GLN A 21 -10.03 -10.65 -56.25
C GLN A 21 -8.77 -9.76 -56.40
N ASN A 22 -8.13 -9.45 -55.25
CA ASN A 22 -6.82 -10.01 -54.84
C ASN A 22 -6.42 -9.56 -53.42
N PRO A 23 -5.97 -10.45 -52.51
CA PRO A 23 -5.48 -10.08 -51.19
C PRO A 23 -3.95 -9.95 -51.23
N ALA A 24 -3.43 -8.74 -51.34
CA ALA A 24 -2.00 -8.53 -51.14
C ALA A 24 -1.70 -7.10 -50.69
N VAL A 25 -0.98 -7.02 -49.57
CA VAL A 25 -0.19 -5.87 -49.09
C VAL A 25 -0.96 -4.70 -48.47
N VAL A 26 -1.38 -4.89 -47.21
CA VAL A 26 -1.28 -3.79 -46.24
C VAL A 26 -0.62 -4.37 -44.98
N SER A 27 0.67 -4.10 -44.81
CA SER A 27 1.38 -4.41 -43.56
C SER A 27 0.68 -3.69 -42.41
N PRO A 28 0.18 -4.39 -41.36
CA PRO A 28 -0.17 -3.72 -40.14
C PRO A 28 1.17 -3.40 -39.47
N ALA A 29 1.73 -2.23 -39.77
CA ALA A 29 2.56 -1.57 -38.78
C ALA A 29 1.61 -1.40 -37.58
N ALA A 30 1.68 -2.37 -36.66
CA ALA A 30 0.89 -2.39 -35.46
C ALA A 30 1.16 -1.05 -34.78
N VAL A 31 0.19 -0.16 -34.87
CA VAL A 31 0.12 1.02 -34.03
C VAL A 31 0.01 0.44 -32.64
N CYS A 32 1.15 0.25 -31.99
CA CYS A 32 1.23 0.01 -30.57
C CYS A 32 0.78 1.33 -29.95
N GLN A 33 -0.55 1.51 -29.88
CA GLN A 33 -1.15 2.47 -29.01
C GLN A 33 -0.76 1.98 -27.62
N HIS A 34 0.36 2.51 -27.11
CA HIS A 34 0.62 2.58 -25.69
C HIS A 34 -0.54 3.39 -25.12
N ARG A 35 -1.66 2.70 -24.86
CA ARG A 35 -2.76 3.19 -24.06
C ARG A 35 -2.13 3.39 -22.70
N LEU A 36 -1.66 4.60 -22.44
CA LEU A 36 -1.42 5.07 -21.08
C LEU A 36 -2.74 4.81 -20.37
N GLN A 37 -2.80 3.73 -19.60
CA GLN A 37 -3.92 3.49 -18.72
C GLN A 37 -3.88 4.64 -17.72
N GLN A 38 -4.62 5.71 -18.01
CA GLN A 38 -4.93 6.71 -17.01
C GLN A 38 -5.77 5.99 -15.96
N ARG A 39 -5.10 5.52 -14.91
CA ARG A 39 -5.77 5.00 -13.73
C ARG A 39 -6.50 6.19 -13.13
N ASN A 40 -7.82 6.17 -13.24
CA ASN A 40 -8.68 7.04 -12.45
C ASN A 40 -8.50 6.65 -10.99
N TYR A 41 -7.58 7.33 -10.29
CA TYR A 41 -7.54 7.24 -8.85
C TYR A 41 -8.82 7.88 -8.35
N ALA A 42 -9.66 7.09 -7.67
CA ALA A 42 -10.87 7.60 -7.06
C ALA A 42 -10.49 8.75 -6.12
N THR A 43 -11.15 9.90 -6.27
CA THR A 43 -10.97 11.07 -5.40
C THR A 43 -11.47 10.85 -3.97
N LYS A 44 -12.05 9.67 -3.70
CA LYS A 44 -12.64 9.28 -2.43
C LYS A 44 -11.72 8.28 -1.72
N ARG A 45 -11.49 8.51 -0.42
CA ARG A 45 -10.70 7.60 0.43
C ARG A 45 -11.31 6.20 0.45
N ILE A 46 -10.44 5.20 0.44
CA ILE A 46 -10.81 3.79 0.62
C ILE A 46 -11.23 3.60 2.07
N LYS A 47 -12.47 3.16 2.31
CA LYS A 47 -12.94 2.84 3.66
C LYS A 47 -12.50 1.43 4.05
N VAL A 48 -11.94 1.27 5.24
CA VAL A 48 -11.57 -0.02 5.81
C VAL A 48 -12.61 -0.41 6.85
N ASP A 49 -13.17 -1.61 6.73
CA ASP A 49 -14.27 -2.07 7.59
C ASP A 49 -13.81 -2.48 8.99
N GLN A 50 -12.59 -3.02 9.13
CA GLN A 50 -12.02 -3.46 10.40
C GLN A 50 -10.84 -2.57 10.82
N PRO A 51 -10.67 -2.31 12.12
CA PRO A 51 -9.53 -1.53 12.60
C PRO A 51 -8.22 -2.31 12.42
N VAL A 52 -7.13 -1.58 12.27
CA VAL A 52 -5.78 -2.15 12.16
C VAL A 52 -4.99 -1.79 13.41
N VAL A 53 -4.27 -2.76 13.97
CA VAL A 53 -3.36 -2.52 15.09
C VAL A 53 -2.10 -1.86 14.57
N GLU A 54 -1.76 -0.72 15.14
CA GLU A 54 -0.54 0.01 14.82
C GLU A 54 0.44 -0.12 15.99
N MET A 55 1.63 -0.63 15.72
CA MET A 55 2.72 -0.73 16.69
C MET A 55 3.86 0.21 16.28
N ASP A 56 4.02 1.32 16.99
CA ASP A 56 5.05 2.31 16.71
C ASP A 56 6.45 1.83 17.15
N GLY A 57 7.48 2.48 16.63
CA GLY A 57 8.87 2.05 16.72
C GLY A 57 9.80 3.04 17.42
N ASP A 58 11.08 2.92 17.10
CA ASP A 58 12.16 3.71 17.68
C ASP A 58 12.95 4.51 16.63
N GLU A 59 13.64 5.55 17.11
CA GLU A 59 14.63 6.36 16.37
C GLU A 59 14.14 6.81 14.97
N MET A 60 14.98 6.64 13.93
CA MET A 60 14.68 7.07 12.57
C MET A 60 13.48 6.36 11.97
N THR A 61 13.21 5.12 12.38
CA THR A 61 12.09 4.36 11.82
C THR A 61 10.74 4.89 12.29
N ARG A 62 10.65 5.41 13.52
CA ARG A 62 9.47 6.12 14.02
C ARG A 62 9.14 7.35 13.18
N ILE A 63 10.15 8.16 12.87
CA ILE A 63 10.00 9.36 12.04
C ILE A 63 9.56 9.00 10.61
N ILE A 64 10.25 8.05 9.97
CA ILE A 64 9.88 7.59 8.63
C ILE A 64 8.46 7.01 8.62
N TRP A 65 8.07 6.28 9.67
CA TRP A 65 6.73 5.71 9.81
C TRP A 65 5.64 6.79 9.86
N GLU A 66 5.85 7.85 10.63
CA GLU A 66 4.97 9.01 10.65
C GLU A 66 4.83 9.65 9.26
N PHE A 67 5.94 9.89 8.56
CA PHE A 67 5.91 10.41 7.19
C PHE A 67 5.13 9.51 6.22
N ILE A 68 5.32 8.19 6.29
CA ILE A 68 4.58 7.23 5.46
C ILE A 68 3.08 7.30 5.76
N LYS A 69 2.70 7.30 7.04
CA LYS A 69 1.29 7.39 7.44
C LYS A 69 0.63 8.66 6.91
N GLU A 70 1.24 9.81 7.17
CA GLU A 70 0.65 11.10 6.83
C GLU A 70 0.60 11.40 5.33
N LYS A 71 1.65 11.00 4.59
CA LYS A 71 1.76 11.34 3.16
C LYS A 71 1.17 10.28 2.25
N LEU A 72 1.23 9.01 2.63
CA LEU A 72 0.89 7.90 1.73
C LEU A 72 -0.37 7.15 2.16
N ILE A 73 -0.62 6.97 3.47
CA ILE A 73 -1.73 6.12 3.95
C ILE A 73 -2.99 6.96 4.20
N LEU A 74 -2.97 7.86 5.19
CA LEU A 74 -4.15 8.60 5.67
C LEU A 74 -4.82 9.51 4.61
N PRO A 75 -4.12 10.08 3.62
CA PRO A 75 -4.78 10.82 2.54
C PRO A 75 -5.65 9.94 1.65
N ASN A 76 -5.29 8.66 1.51
CA ASN A 76 -5.87 7.72 0.55
C ASN A 76 -6.81 6.71 1.21
N VAL A 77 -6.63 6.42 2.50
CA VAL A 77 -7.33 5.35 3.23
C VAL A 77 -7.93 5.91 4.52
N ASP A 78 -9.21 5.64 4.72
CA ASP A 78 -9.97 5.90 5.94
C ASP A 78 -10.00 4.62 6.78
N VAL A 79 -9.11 4.55 7.77
CA VAL A 79 -8.87 3.38 8.62
C VAL A 79 -8.81 3.78 10.09
N GLU A 80 -9.45 2.98 10.95
CA GLU A 80 -9.31 3.12 12.39
C GLU A 80 -8.02 2.42 12.85
N LEU A 81 -7.11 3.18 13.45
CA LEU A 81 -5.83 2.66 13.96
C LEU A 81 -5.91 2.46 15.48
N LYS A 82 -5.68 1.24 15.94
CA LYS A 82 -5.48 0.93 17.36
C LYS A 82 -4.00 1.07 17.68
N TYR A 83 -3.64 2.23 18.21
CA TYR A 83 -2.25 2.64 18.42
C TYR A 83 -1.65 2.04 19.70
N PHE A 84 -0.45 1.49 19.57
CA PHE A 84 0.41 1.02 20.66
C PHE A 84 1.84 1.54 20.44
N ASP A 85 2.39 2.24 21.42
CA ASP A 85 3.77 2.71 21.36
C ASP A 85 4.72 1.60 21.85
N LEU A 86 5.48 0.98 20.95
CA LEU A 86 6.50 -0.01 21.34
C LEU A 86 7.90 0.62 21.42
N GLY A 87 7.99 1.94 21.49
CA GLY A 87 9.23 2.66 21.72
C GLY A 87 9.86 2.29 23.06
N LEU A 88 11.18 2.16 23.08
CA LEU A 88 11.97 1.70 24.22
C LEU A 88 11.64 2.43 25.53
N PRO A 89 11.49 3.77 25.57
CA PRO A 89 11.12 4.47 26.80
C PRO A 89 9.74 4.05 27.33
N TYR A 90 8.75 3.87 26.44
CA TYR A 90 7.40 3.50 26.84
C TYR A 90 7.30 2.03 27.25
N ARG A 91 8.05 1.14 26.58
CA ARG A 91 8.21 -0.25 27.02
C ARG A 91 8.81 -0.31 28.42
N ASP A 92 9.86 0.46 28.70
CA ASP A 92 10.45 0.48 30.05
C ASP A 92 9.47 1.01 31.11
N GLN A 93 8.74 2.09 30.80
CA GLN A 93 7.71 2.64 31.69
C GLN A 93 6.62 1.62 32.04
N THR A 94 6.12 0.89 31.03
CA THR A 94 5.02 -0.09 31.17
C THR A 94 5.48 -1.49 31.58
N ASN A 95 6.77 -1.65 31.91
CA ASN A 95 7.38 -2.96 32.16
C ASN A 95 7.18 -3.98 31.02
N ASP A 96 7.21 -3.50 29.77
CA ASP A 96 6.99 -4.23 28.52
C ASP A 96 5.58 -4.82 28.36
N GLN A 97 4.62 -4.38 29.19
CA GLN A 97 3.22 -4.79 29.10
C GLN A 97 2.58 -4.34 27.78
N VAL A 98 2.96 -3.17 27.26
CA VAL A 98 2.46 -2.68 25.96
C VAL A 98 2.74 -3.65 24.81
N THR A 99 3.87 -4.36 24.86
CA THR A 99 4.24 -5.37 23.86
C THR A 99 3.29 -6.56 23.90
N ILE A 100 2.85 -6.97 25.09
CA ILE A 100 1.88 -8.06 25.26
C ILE A 100 0.48 -7.59 24.82
N ASP A 101 0.08 -6.39 25.25
CA ASP A 101 -1.24 -5.84 24.94
C ASP A 101 -1.43 -5.65 23.43
N SER A 102 -0.39 -5.18 22.74
CA SER A 102 -0.39 -5.05 21.28
C SER A 102 -0.51 -6.41 20.56
N ALA A 103 0.11 -7.47 21.09
CA ALA A 103 -0.05 -8.82 20.56
C ALA A 103 -1.49 -9.35 20.77
N LEU A 104 -2.06 -9.15 21.96
CA LEU A 104 -3.45 -9.52 22.25
C LEU A 104 -4.46 -8.74 21.39
N ALA A 105 -4.20 -7.44 21.17
CA ALA A 105 -5.00 -6.64 20.25
C ALA A 105 -4.89 -7.18 18.82
N THR A 106 -3.70 -7.64 18.40
CA THR A 106 -3.51 -8.26 17.09
C THR A 106 -4.31 -9.57 16.96
N MET A 107 -4.38 -10.38 18.02
CA MET A 107 -5.24 -11.58 18.03
C MET A 107 -6.73 -11.21 17.88
N LYS A 108 -7.15 -10.10 18.47
CA LYS A 108 -8.55 -9.63 18.41
C LYS A 108 -8.93 -9.07 17.03
N TYR A 109 -8.03 -8.30 16.42
CA TYR A 109 -8.29 -7.55 15.19
C TYR A 109 -7.65 -8.18 13.93
N ASN A 110 -6.94 -9.28 14.08
CA ASN A 110 -6.26 -10.11 13.06
C ASN A 110 -5.11 -9.43 12.30
N VAL A 111 -5.18 -8.12 12.05
CA VAL A 111 -4.21 -7.39 11.24
C VAL A 111 -3.47 -6.37 12.09
N ALA A 112 -2.13 -6.40 12.00
CA ALA A 112 -1.25 -5.43 12.61
C ALA A 112 -0.16 -4.98 11.65
N VAL A 113 0.26 -3.72 11.80
CA VAL A 113 1.45 -3.17 11.15
C VAL A 113 2.40 -2.68 12.22
N LYS A 114 3.65 -3.13 12.12
CA LYS A 114 4.68 -2.87 13.13
C LYS A 114 5.87 -2.15 12.54
N CYS A 115 6.27 -1.06 13.18
CA CYS A 115 7.51 -0.36 12.94
C CYS A 115 8.71 -1.07 13.62
N ALA A 116 9.94 -0.78 13.17
CA ALA A 116 11.14 -1.36 13.77
C ALA A 116 11.37 -0.82 15.19
N THR A 117 11.82 -1.70 16.09
CA THR A 117 11.98 -1.41 17.52
C THR A 117 13.34 -1.86 17.99
N ILE A 118 13.94 -1.12 18.93
CA ILE A 118 15.21 -1.45 19.56
C ILE A 118 15.03 -2.65 20.50
N THR A 119 15.94 -3.62 20.38
CA THR A 119 16.17 -4.61 21.43
C THR A 119 17.42 -4.17 22.19
N PRO A 120 17.30 -3.74 23.46
CA PRO A 120 18.42 -3.13 24.17
C PRO A 120 19.49 -4.18 24.50
N ASP A 121 20.74 -3.85 24.25
CA ASP A 121 21.93 -4.53 24.78
C ASP A 121 22.40 -3.84 26.08
N GLU A 122 23.51 -4.29 26.67
CA GLU A 122 24.06 -3.72 27.89
C GLU A 122 24.36 -2.22 27.74
N ALA A 123 24.91 -1.80 26.60
CA ALA A 123 25.25 -0.41 26.32
C ALA A 123 23.99 0.47 26.27
N ARG A 124 22.92 0.02 25.59
CA ARG A 124 21.64 0.74 25.52
C ARG A 124 20.92 0.74 26.87
N VAL A 125 21.07 -0.29 27.70
CA VAL A 125 20.53 -0.29 29.07
C VAL A 125 21.16 0.84 29.90
N GLU A 126 22.48 1.02 29.79
CA GLU A 126 23.19 2.11 30.48
C GLU A 126 22.85 3.49 29.90
N GLU A 127 22.85 3.63 28.57
CA GLU A 127 22.56 4.88 27.86
C GLU A 127 21.18 5.43 28.23
N PHE A 128 20.15 4.57 28.16
CA PHE A 128 18.76 4.96 28.42
C PHE A 128 18.34 4.77 29.88
N LYS A 129 19.24 4.28 30.75
CA LYS A 129 18.98 4.00 32.18
C LYS A 129 17.75 3.11 32.38
N LEU A 130 17.68 2.02 31.61
CA LEU A 130 16.54 1.11 31.63
C LEU A 130 16.49 0.32 32.94
N LYS A 131 15.29 -0.08 33.36
CA LYS A 131 15.09 -0.91 34.57
C LYS A 131 15.74 -2.28 34.44
N LYS A 132 15.73 -2.83 33.23
CA LYS A 132 16.36 -4.12 32.89
C LYS A 132 16.52 -4.25 31.37
N MET A 133 17.25 -5.28 30.98
CA MET A 133 17.36 -5.70 29.58
C MET A 133 16.04 -6.34 29.13
N TRP A 134 15.24 -5.58 28.37
CA TRP A 134 13.96 -6.04 27.84
C TRP A 134 14.13 -7.01 26.67
N LYS A 135 13.24 -8.00 26.58
CA LYS A 135 13.23 -8.94 25.45
C LYS A 135 12.86 -8.21 24.14
N SER A 136 13.24 -8.81 23.02
CA SER A 136 12.89 -8.28 21.70
C SER A 136 11.36 -8.31 21.51
N PRO A 137 10.72 -7.17 21.18
CA PRO A 137 9.28 -7.13 20.93
C PRO A 137 8.84 -8.11 19.85
N ASN A 138 9.65 -8.25 18.79
CA ASN A 138 9.38 -9.20 17.71
C ASN A 138 9.31 -10.65 18.20
N GLY A 139 10.18 -11.02 19.16
CA GLY A 139 10.18 -12.35 19.77
C GLY A 139 8.94 -12.57 20.63
N THR A 140 8.61 -11.59 21.49
CA THR A 140 7.44 -11.63 22.37
C THR A 140 6.14 -11.77 21.56
N ILE A 141 5.95 -10.93 20.54
CA ILE A 141 4.75 -10.94 19.69
C ILE A 141 4.60 -12.29 18.97
N ARG A 142 5.70 -12.81 18.37
CA ARG A 142 5.66 -14.12 17.67
C ARG A 142 5.37 -15.28 18.61
N ASN A 143 5.86 -15.22 19.84
CA ASN A 143 5.57 -16.26 20.83
C ASN A 143 4.09 -16.27 21.25
N ILE A 144 3.44 -15.10 21.28
CA ILE A 144 2.01 -14.98 21.62
C ILE A 144 1.12 -15.35 20.44
N LEU A 145 1.40 -14.82 19.24
CA LEU A 145 0.58 -15.06 18.04
C LEU A 145 0.80 -16.45 17.43
N GLY A 146 2.01 -17.00 17.57
CA GLY A 146 2.43 -18.20 16.87
C GLY A 146 2.57 -17.98 15.35
N GLY A 147 2.56 -19.07 14.59
CA GLY A 147 2.57 -19.07 13.13
C GLY A 147 3.96 -19.10 12.48
N THR A 148 4.02 -18.72 11.20
CA THR A 148 5.23 -18.78 10.36
C THR A 148 5.54 -17.40 9.81
N VAL A 149 6.82 -17.01 9.86
CA VAL A 149 7.29 -15.73 9.32
C VAL A 149 7.76 -15.94 7.88
N PHE A 150 7.02 -15.37 6.93
CA PHE A 150 7.45 -15.32 5.54
C PHE A 150 8.33 -14.09 5.30
N ARG A 151 9.40 -14.29 4.52
CA ARG A 151 10.32 -13.23 4.12
C ARG A 151 10.46 -13.26 2.60
N GLU A 152 10.09 -12.16 1.95
CA GLU A 152 10.23 -12.00 0.51
C GLU A 152 11.17 -10.82 0.21
N LYS A 153 11.98 -10.94 -0.83
CA LYS A 153 12.84 -9.84 -1.29
C LYS A 153 12.02 -8.86 -2.13
N ILE A 154 12.11 -7.56 -1.81
CA ILE A 154 11.56 -6.52 -2.68
C ILE A 154 12.46 -6.42 -3.92
N ARG A 155 11.92 -6.76 -5.08
CA ARG A 155 12.66 -6.72 -6.35
C ARG A 155 12.59 -5.32 -6.94
N TYR A 156 13.75 -4.73 -7.20
CA TYR A 156 13.89 -3.53 -8.01
C TYR A 156 14.68 -3.90 -9.26
N PHE A 157 14.21 -3.45 -10.43
CA PHE A 157 14.99 -3.57 -11.67
C PHE A 157 16.05 -2.45 -11.68
N GLY A 158 17.31 -2.80 -11.45
CA GLY A 158 18.45 -1.88 -11.61
C GLY A 158 19.13 -1.42 -10.32
N THR A 159 19.51 -2.34 -9.42
CA THR A 159 20.36 -2.00 -8.27
C THR A 159 21.73 -1.51 -8.74
N LEU A 160 21.92 -0.19 -8.85
CA LEU A 160 23.24 0.42 -8.75
C LEU A 160 23.75 0.07 -7.35
N SER A 161 24.74 -0.83 -7.30
CA SER A 161 25.46 -1.17 -6.09
C SER A 161 26.23 0.06 -5.61
N LEU A 162 25.58 0.91 -4.82
CA LEU A 162 26.28 1.94 -4.05
C LEU A 162 26.96 1.21 -2.87
N PHE A 163 28.21 0.81 -3.07
CA PHE A 163 29.11 0.52 -1.96
C PHE A 163 29.25 1.83 -1.17
N LEU A 164 28.63 1.90 0.01
CA LEU A 164 29.17 2.75 1.07
C LEU A 164 30.22 1.89 1.78
N ILE A 165 31.46 2.40 1.79
CA ILE A 165 32.57 1.93 2.62
C ILE A 165 32.21 2.15 4.08
#